data_AF-A0A972ZQN2-F1
#
_entry.id   AF-A0A972ZQN2-F1
#
_cell.length_a   1.000
_cell.length_b   1.000
_cell.length_c   1.000
_cell.angle_alpha   90.00
_cell.angle_beta   90.00
_cell.angle_gamma   90.00
#
_symmetry.space_group_name_H-M   'P 1'
#
loop_
_entity.id
_entity.type
_entity.pdbx_description
1 polymer ?
#
loop_
_entity_poly.entity_id
_entity_poly.type
_entity_poly.pdbx_seq_one_letter_code
_entity_poly.pdbx_strand_id
1 'polypeptide(L)'
;MNPIVAQINKQFEGHPSIKSFDFLGGLGNWIILTMIFGIFLMIIWMFLYKLFYSSLPGNGWIKGLYFGIIIGFIKSVPEAFNQWMVINYPTPLILVQLFNTFISLIIFGALLGFFFSKFKVITYE
;
A
#
# COMPACT_ATOMS: atom_id res chain seq x y z
N MET A 1 8.22 -2.08 -12.09
CA MET A 1 8.36 -3.15 -11.10
C MET A 1 9.84 -3.35 -10.82
N ASN A 2 10.25 -3.58 -9.56
CA ASN A 2 11.65 -3.88 -9.23
C ASN A 2 12.09 -5.15 -10.01
N PRO A 3 13.25 -5.16 -10.69
CA PRO A 3 13.72 -6.31 -11.47
C PRO A 3 13.75 -7.64 -10.68
N ILE A 4 14.09 -7.59 -9.39
CA ILE A 4 14.13 -8.77 -8.52
C ILE A 4 12.71 -9.34 -8.34
N VAL A 5 11.75 -8.46 -8.07
CA VAL A 5 10.33 -8.83 -7.92
C VAL A 5 9.77 -9.38 -9.23
N ALA A 6 10.19 -8.81 -10.36
CA ALA A 6 9.79 -9.27 -11.68
C ALA A 6 10.26 -10.70 -11.97
N GLN A 7 11.51 -11.02 -11.61
CA GLN A 7 12.05 -12.37 -11.78
C GLN A 7 11.30 -13.39 -10.93
N ILE A 8 10.99 -13.06 -9.67
CA ILE A 8 10.21 -13.95 -8.79
C ILE A 8 8.80 -14.16 -9.36
N ASN A 9 8.11 -13.09 -9.77
CA ASN A 9 6.77 -13.20 -10.37
C ASN A 9 6.75 -14.08 -11.62
N LYS A 10 7.77 -13.97 -12.48
CA LYS A 10 7.86 -14.76 -13.72
C LYS A 10 7.92 -16.27 -13.46
N GLN A 11 8.49 -16.70 -12.34
CA GLN A 11 8.53 -18.12 -11.95
C GLN A 11 7.14 -18.70 -11.66
N PHE A 12 6.13 -17.86 -11.44
CA PHE A 12 4.79 -18.27 -11.04
C PHE A 12 3.69 -17.86 -12.04
N GLU A 13 4.01 -17.40 -13.25
CA GLU A 13 3.03 -16.92 -14.24
C GLU A 13 1.91 -17.92 -14.61
N GLY A 14 2.09 -19.22 -14.34
CA GLY A 14 1.06 -20.26 -14.52
C GLY A 14 0.40 -20.77 -13.23
N HIS A 15 0.68 -20.17 -12.08
CA HIS A 15 0.14 -20.63 -10.80
C HIS A 15 -1.37 -20.35 -10.72
N PRO A 16 -2.23 -21.29 -10.27
CA PRO A 16 -3.69 -21.15 -10.30
C PRO A 16 -4.25 -19.98 -9.48
N SER A 17 -3.45 -19.41 -8.56
CA SER A 17 -3.82 -18.22 -7.78
C SER A 17 -3.49 -16.89 -8.47
N ILE A 18 -2.86 -16.91 -9.65
CA ILE A 18 -2.56 -15.72 -10.44
C ILE A 18 -3.58 -15.59 -11.57
N LYS A 19 -4.29 -14.45 -11.60
CA LYS A 19 -5.26 -14.12 -12.64
C LYS A 19 -4.55 -13.57 -13.87
N SER A 20 -4.97 -14.02 -15.06
CA SER A 20 -4.49 -13.47 -16.33
C SER A 20 -5.04 -12.06 -16.56
N PHE A 21 -4.37 -11.29 -17.42
CA PHE A 21 -4.91 -10.01 -17.88
C PHE A 21 -6.23 -10.16 -18.64
N ASP A 22 -6.43 -11.29 -19.33
CA ASP A 22 -7.68 -11.56 -20.04
C ASP A 22 -8.87 -11.67 -19.09
N PHE A 23 -8.68 -12.29 -17.91
CA PHE A 23 -9.70 -12.31 -16.85
C PHE A 23 -10.10 -10.90 -16.43
N LEU A 24 -9.16 -9.97 -16.45
CA LEU A 24 -9.36 -8.58 -16.07
C LEU A 24 -9.88 -7.70 -17.22
N GLY A 25 -10.18 -8.26 -18.40
CA GLY A 25 -10.61 -7.47 -19.58
C GLY A 25 -9.46 -6.73 -20.26
N GLY A 26 -8.22 -7.22 -20.11
CA GLY A 26 -7.01 -6.68 -20.73
C GLY A 26 -6.30 -5.61 -19.89
N LEU A 27 -5.15 -5.15 -20.41
CA LEU A 27 -4.27 -4.20 -19.72
C LEU A 27 -4.97 -2.86 -19.41
N GLY A 28 -5.75 -2.33 -20.36
CA GLY A 28 -6.44 -1.05 -20.19
C GLY A 28 -7.41 -1.06 -19.02
N ASN A 29 -8.23 -2.10 -18.90
CA ASN A 29 -9.18 -2.23 -17.79
C ASN A 29 -8.45 -2.45 -16.45
N TRP A 30 -7.36 -3.23 -16.44
CA TRP A 30 -6.53 -3.38 -15.24
C TRP A 30 -5.94 -2.05 -14.74
N ILE A 31 -5.45 -1.19 -15.64
CA ILE A 31 -4.95 0.14 -15.29
C ILE A 31 -6.06 0.97 -14.66
N ILE A 32 -7.24 1.04 -15.29
CA ILE A 32 -8.38 1.81 -14.80
C ILE A 32 -8.82 1.34 -13.42
N LEU A 33 -9.00 0.02 -13.24
CA LEU A 33 -9.39 -0.56 -11.95
C LEU A 33 -8.37 -0.25 -10.86
N THR A 34 -7.08 -0.35 -11.18
CA THR A 34 -5.98 -0.06 -10.24
C THR A 34 -5.95 1.43 -9.88
N MET A 35 -6.19 2.33 -10.83
CA MET A 35 -6.25 3.77 -10.58
C MET A 35 -7.45 4.14 -9.69
N ILE A 36 -8.64 3.63 -10.02
CA ILE A 36 -9.86 3.89 -9.23
C ILE A 36 -9.68 3.39 -7.79
N PHE A 37 -9.20 2.16 -7.63
CA PHE A 37 -8.94 1.60 -6.31
C PHE A 37 -7.86 2.36 -5.56
N GLY A 38 -6.79 2.78 -6.24
CA GLY A 38 -5.73 3.60 -5.67
C GLY A 38 -6.22 4.96 -5.17
N ILE A 39 -7.07 5.65 -5.94
CA ILE A 39 -7.69 6.92 -5.52
C ILE A 39 -8.56 6.72 -4.29
N PHE A 40 -9.42 5.69 -4.30
CA PHE A 40 -10.27 5.35 -3.17
C PHE A 40 -9.46 5.09 -1.90
N LEU A 41 -8.40 4.27 -1.98
CA LEU A 41 -7.51 4.02 -0.86
C LEU A 41 -6.80 5.29 -0.38
N MET A 42 -6.32 6.13 -1.30
CA MET A 42 -5.66 7.39 -0.93
C MET A 42 -6.60 8.30 -0.13
N ILE A 43 -7.88 8.41 -0.50
CA ILE A 43 -8.88 9.17 0.25
C ILE A 43 -9.03 8.62 1.68
N ILE A 44 -9.14 7.30 1.83
CA ILE A 44 -9.23 6.65 3.14
C ILE A 44 -7.98 6.96 3.97
N TRP A 45 -6.78 6.81 3.40
CA TRP A 45 -5.55 7.06 4.13
C TRP A 45 -5.38 8.52 4.54
N MET A 46 -5.77 9.48 3.70
CA MET A 46 -5.78 10.89 4.05
C MET A 46 -6.73 11.18 5.21
N PHE A 47 -7.94 10.60 5.17
CA PHE A 47 -8.92 10.73 6.25
C PHE A 47 -8.40 10.17 7.57
N LEU A 48 -7.84 8.95 7.55
CA LEU A 48 -7.23 8.33 8.72
C LEU A 48 -6.04 9.15 9.24
N TYR A 49 -5.18 9.66 8.36
CA TYR A 49 -4.07 10.51 8.75
C TYR A 49 -4.55 11.77 9.46
N LYS A 50 -5.60 12.42 8.96
CA LYS A 50 -6.23 13.57 9.60
C LYS A 50 -6.76 13.23 10.99
N LEU A 51 -7.44 12.08 11.13
CA LEU A 51 -8.00 11.62 12.41
C LEU A 51 -6.92 11.36 13.46
N PHE A 52 -5.81 10.73 13.07
CA PHE A 52 -4.70 10.43 13.98
C PHE A 52 -3.68 11.57 14.12
N TYR A 53 -3.80 12.65 13.34
CA TYR A 53 -2.77 13.67 13.23
C TYR A 53 -2.38 14.26 14.60
N SER A 54 -3.36 14.56 15.46
CA SER A 54 -3.13 15.16 16.78
C SER A 54 -2.37 14.23 17.72
N SER A 55 -2.63 12.92 17.64
CA SER A 55 -2.02 11.89 18.49
C SER A 55 -0.63 11.45 18.03
N LEU A 56 -0.25 11.71 16.78
CA LEU A 56 1.05 11.31 16.24
C LEU A 56 2.18 12.22 16.75
N PRO A 57 3.33 11.66 17.17
CA PRO A 57 4.48 12.44 17.62
C PRO A 57 5.24 13.11 16.47
N GLY A 58 5.97 14.19 16.79
CA GLY A 58 6.81 14.94 15.85
C GLY A 58 6.06 16.00 15.03
N ASN A 59 6.65 16.42 13.91
CA ASN A 59 6.07 17.40 12.99
C ASN A 59 6.21 16.96 11.52
N GLY A 60 5.30 17.43 10.67
CA GLY A 60 5.25 17.16 9.24
C GLY A 60 5.58 15.73 8.81
N TRP A 61 6.69 15.54 8.08
CA TRP A 61 7.10 14.24 7.56
C TRP A 61 7.36 13.19 8.66
N ILE A 62 7.77 13.61 9.87
CA ILE A 62 7.96 12.70 11.01
C ILE A 62 6.62 12.11 11.46
N LYS A 63 5.56 12.93 11.58
CA LYS A 63 4.19 12.41 11.85
C LYS A 63 3.75 11.47 10.73
N GLY A 64 4.08 11.83 9.49
CA GLY A 64 3.87 10.99 8.32
C GLY A 64 4.52 9.61 8.42
N LEU A 65 5.78 9.55 8.87
CA LEU A 65 6.49 8.29 9.08
C LEU A 65 5.84 7.42 10.15
N TYR A 66 5.51 7.99 11.32
CA TYR A 66 4.83 7.24 12.38
C TYR A 66 3.51 6.66 11.89
N PHE A 67 2.73 7.46 11.16
CA PHE A 67 1.50 6.98 10.53
C PHE A 67 1.78 5.84 9.55
N GLY A 68 2.73 6.02 8.64
CA GLY A 68 3.13 5.03 7.64
C GLY A 68 3.56 3.69 8.25
N ILE A 69 4.28 3.72 9.37
CA ILE A 69 4.67 2.51 10.12
C ILE A 69 3.43 1.83 10.72
N ILE A 70 2.56 2.58 11.39
CA ILE A 70 1.35 2.05 12.04
C ILE A 70 0.44 1.39 11.00
N ILE A 71 0.08 2.11 9.93
CA ILE A 71 -0.78 1.55 8.87
C ILE A 71 -0.06 0.43 8.12
N GLY A 72 1.27 0.51 7.99
CA GLY A 72 2.12 -0.53 7.45
C GLY A 72 1.84 -1.84 8.16
N PHE A 73 1.99 -1.88 9.49
CA PHE A 73 1.71 -3.07 10.28
C PHE A 73 0.23 -3.51 10.21
N ILE A 74 -0.71 -2.57 10.38
CA ILE A 74 -2.15 -2.87 10.39
C ILE A 74 -2.61 -3.48 9.06
N LYS A 75 -2.00 -3.08 7.94
CA LYS A 75 -2.39 -3.55 6.61
C LYS A 75 -1.57 -4.74 6.15
N SER A 76 -0.23 -4.63 6.15
CA SER A 76 0.63 -5.61 5.47
C SER A 76 0.73 -6.94 6.22
N VAL A 77 0.73 -6.92 7.55
CA VAL A 77 0.88 -8.16 8.34
C VAL A 77 -0.39 -9.01 8.29
N PRO A 78 -1.61 -8.48 8.54
CA PRO A 78 -2.83 -9.27 8.39
C PRO A 78 -3.05 -9.74 6.96
N GLU A 79 -2.71 -8.95 5.94
CA GLU A 79 -2.78 -9.35 4.54
C GLU A 79 -1.87 -10.55 4.25
N ALA A 80 -0.60 -10.48 4.66
CA ALA A 80 0.34 -11.57 4.48
C ALA A 80 -0.06 -12.83 5.25
N PHE A 81 -0.55 -12.68 6.49
CA PHE A 81 -1.06 -13.78 7.29
C PHE A 81 -2.28 -14.44 6.63
N ASN A 82 -3.22 -13.64 6.13
CA ASN A 82 -4.40 -14.15 5.43
C ASN A 82 -4.03 -14.88 4.12
N GLN A 83 -3.08 -14.32 3.35
CA GLN A 83 -2.56 -14.98 2.16
C GLN A 83 -1.90 -16.32 2.49
N TRP A 84 -1.15 -16.39 3.59
CA TRP A 84 -0.48 -17.61 4.02
C TRP A 84 -1.45 -18.68 4.53
N MET A 85 -2.50 -18.28 5.25
CA MET A 85 -3.47 -19.20 5.85
C MET A 85 -4.54 -19.70 4.87
N VAL A 86 -5.04 -18.82 3.99
CA VAL A 86 -6.31 -19.04 3.27
C VAL A 86 -6.10 -19.21 1.77
N ILE A 87 -4.99 -18.71 1.22
CA ILE A 87 -4.75 -18.70 -0.22
C ILE A 87 -3.59 -19.64 -0.53
N ASN A 88 -3.75 -20.49 -1.55
CA ASN A 88 -2.62 -21.23 -2.11
C ASN A 88 -1.74 -20.24 -2.90
N TYR A 89 -0.96 -19.44 -2.20
CA TYR A 89 -0.08 -18.40 -2.76
C TYR A 89 1.37 -18.68 -2.34
N PRO A 90 2.34 -18.68 -3.28
CA PRO A 90 3.73 -19.00 -2.96
C PRO A 90 4.31 -18.11 -1.85
N THR A 91 4.90 -18.71 -0.81
CA THR A 91 5.51 -17.99 0.32
C THR A 91 6.51 -16.90 -0.11
N PRO A 92 7.38 -17.11 -1.11
CA PRO A 92 8.26 -16.04 -1.59
C PRO A 92 7.50 -14.81 -2.10
N LEU A 93 6.34 -14.99 -2.75
CA LEU A 93 5.51 -13.89 -3.23
C LEU A 93 4.80 -13.17 -2.07
N ILE A 94 4.35 -13.91 -1.05
CA ILE A 94 3.78 -13.33 0.17
C ILE A 94 4.80 -12.41 0.84
N LEU A 95 6.04 -12.88 1.01
CA LEU A 95 7.10 -12.09 1.65
C LEU A 95 7.44 -10.84 0.84
N VAL A 96 7.58 -10.97 -0.48
CA VAL A 96 7.83 -9.82 -1.36
C VAL A 96 6.68 -8.80 -1.26
N GLN A 97 5.43 -9.27 -1.25
CA GLN A 97 4.26 -8.40 -1.11
C GLN A 97 4.19 -7.72 0.25
N LEU A 98 4.50 -8.43 1.33
CA LEU A 98 4.60 -7.91 2.69
C LEU A 98 5.58 -6.73 2.75
N PHE A 99 6.82 -6.95 2.32
CA PHE A 99 7.86 -5.91 2.38
C PHE A 99 7.57 -4.75 1.44
N ASN A 100 7.14 -5.03 0.20
CA ASN A 100 6.80 -3.97 -0.75
C ASN A 100 5.66 -3.10 -0.22
N THR A 101 4.61 -3.72 0.33
CA THR A 101 3.48 -3.00 0.91
C THR A 101 3.92 -2.17 2.11
N PHE A 102 4.69 -2.77 3.02
CA PHE A 102 5.14 -2.11 4.25
C PHE A 102 6.01 -0.89 3.95
N ILE A 103 7.03 -1.06 3.09
CA ILE A 103 7.92 0.04 2.69
C ILE A 103 7.15 1.12 1.93
N SER A 104 6.24 0.73 1.02
CA SER A 104 5.43 1.69 0.26
C SER A 104 4.55 2.54 1.18
N LEU A 105 3.97 1.96 2.23
CA LEU A 105 3.15 2.69 3.19
C LEU A 105 3.98 3.63 4.08
N ILE A 106 5.22 3.27 4.43
CA ILE A 106 6.15 4.17 5.13
C ILE A 106 6.48 5.39 4.26
N ILE A 107 6.85 5.15 3.00
CA ILE A 107 7.19 6.24 2.05
C ILE A 107 5.96 7.12 1.81
N PHE A 108 4.80 6.50 1.56
CA PHE A 108 3.54 7.21 1.37
C PHE A 108 3.18 8.05 2.60
N GLY A 109 3.30 7.49 3.81
CA GLY A 109 3.06 8.21 5.07
C GLY A 109 3.97 9.43 5.20
N ALA A 110 5.28 9.28 4.94
CA ALA A 110 6.23 10.39 4.97
C ALA A 110 5.85 11.51 3.99
N LEU A 111 5.50 11.16 2.75
CA LEU A 111 5.04 12.11 1.73
C LEU A 111 3.75 12.81 2.17
N LEU A 112 2.78 12.05 2.68
CA LEU A 112 1.52 12.58 3.17
C LEU A 112 1.75 13.59 4.30
N GLY A 113 2.60 13.27 5.28
CA GLY A 113 2.93 14.18 6.36
C GLY A 113 3.71 15.42 5.89
N PHE A 114 4.59 15.27 4.91
CA PHE A 114 5.28 16.39 4.27
C PHE A 114 4.26 17.33 3.61
N PHE A 115 3.39 16.83 2.74
CA PHE A 115 2.38 17.65 2.06
C PHE A 115 1.39 18.26 3.04
N PHE A 116 0.89 17.49 4.01
CA PHE A 116 -0.04 18.00 5.01
C PHE A 116 0.57 19.15 5.84
N SER A 117 1.87 19.09 6.13
CA SER A 117 2.56 20.20 6.83
C SER A 117 2.72 21.46 5.98
N LYS A 118 2.87 21.31 4.66
CA LYS A 118 2.99 22.41 3.72
C LYS A 118 1.63 23.05 3.38
N PHE A 119 0.59 22.24 3.30
CA PHE A 119 -0.78 22.68 2.99
C PHE A 119 -1.63 22.99 4.22
N LYS A 120 -1.04 22.92 5.42
CA LYS A 120 -1.63 23.28 6.71
C LYS A 120 -2.04 24.75 6.89
N VAL A 121 -2.12 25.50 5.78
CA VAL A 121 -2.69 26.87 5.72
C VAL A 121 -4.22 26.86 5.57
N ILE A 122 -4.89 25.72 5.35
CA ILE A 122 -6.33 25.75 4.97
C ILE A 122 -7.31 25.31 6.07
N THR A 123 -6.90 24.74 7.21
CA THR A 123 -7.85 24.47 8.30
C THR A 123 -7.21 24.66 9.67
N TYR A 124 -7.23 25.91 10.14
CA TYR A 124 -7.32 26.22 11.56
C TYR A 124 -8.80 26.19 11.95
N GLU A 125 -9.19 25.12 12.65
CA GLU A 125 -10.15 25.16 13.75
C GLU A 125 -9.63 24.18 14.82
#